data_AF-D3YVA4-F1
#
_entry.id   AF-D3YVA4-F1
#
_cell.length_a   1.000
_cell.length_b   1.000
_cell.length_c   1.000
_cell.angle_alpha   90.00
_cell.angle_beta   90.00
_cell.angle_gamma   90.00
#
_symmetry.space_group_name_H-M   'P 1'
#
loop_
_entity.id
_entity.type
_entity.pdbx_description
1 polymer ?
#
loop_
_entity_poly.entity_id
_entity_poly.type
_entity_poly.pdbx_seq_one_letter_code
_entity_poly.pdbx_strand_id
1 'polypeptide(L)'
;MAHTVYCTDVGTDLLAMCQRNVALNSHLTATGGGVVKVKELDWLKDNLCTDPKAPFSWSEEEIADLYDHTTVLLAAEVFYDDDLTNALFNTLSRLVHRLKNACTAIFSVEKRFNFTLRH
;
A
#
# COMPACT_ATOMS: atom_id res chain seq x y z
N MET A 1 13.39 -10.91 8.15
CA MET A 1 11.97 -10.52 7.94
C MET A 1 11.87 -9.01 7.98
N ALA A 2 10.89 -8.42 7.32
CA ALA A 2 10.65 -6.97 7.42
C ALA A 2 10.27 -6.59 8.87
N HIS A 3 10.75 -5.44 9.35
CA HIS A 3 10.42 -4.94 10.69
C HIS A 3 8.99 -4.37 10.73
N THR A 4 8.67 -3.52 9.75
CA THR A 4 7.34 -2.93 9.59
C THR A 4 6.84 -3.20 8.16
N VAL A 5 5.58 -3.60 8.04
CA VAL A 5 4.87 -3.71 6.76
C VAL A 5 3.62 -2.82 6.84
N TYR A 6 3.51 -1.88 5.90
CA TYR A 6 2.29 -1.09 5.71
C TYR A 6 1.46 -1.72 4.59
N CYS A 7 0.33 -2.32 4.95
CA CYS A 7 -0.68 -2.78 4.00
C CYS A 7 -1.64 -1.62 3.71
N THR A 8 -1.72 -1.20 2.46
CA THR A 8 -2.47 -0.01 2.08
C THR A 8 -3.52 -0.27 1.03
N ASP A 9 -4.66 0.41 1.15
CA ASP A 9 -5.76 0.40 0.19
C ASP A 9 -6.61 1.67 0.38
N VAL A 10 -7.74 1.79 -0.32
CA VAL A 10 -8.76 2.83 -0.13
C VAL A 10 -10.08 2.24 0.36
N GLY A 11 -10.83 3.03 1.13
CA GLY A 11 -12.17 2.64 1.60
C GLY A 11 -12.15 1.89 2.93
N THR A 12 -12.87 2.43 3.91
CA THR A 12 -12.91 1.96 5.30
C THR A 12 -13.26 0.48 5.43
N ASP A 13 -14.21 -0.02 4.62
CA ASP A 13 -14.66 -1.42 4.70
C ASP A 13 -13.58 -2.40 4.21
N LEU A 14 -12.85 -2.05 3.15
CA LEU A 14 -11.74 -2.85 2.63
C LEU A 14 -10.58 -2.85 3.62
N LEU A 15 -10.23 -1.69 4.16
CA LEU A 15 -9.19 -1.59 5.18
C LEU A 15 -9.54 -2.34 6.47
N ALA A 16 -10.82 -2.35 6.88
CA ALA A 16 -11.28 -3.16 8.00
C ALA A 16 -11.19 -4.67 7.71
N MET A 17 -11.44 -5.11 6.47
CA MET A 17 -11.18 -6.48 6.03
C MET A 17 -9.69 -6.82 6.11
N CYS A 18 -8.82 -5.96 5.60
CA CYS A 18 -7.36 -6.13 5.70
C CYS A 18 -6.91 -6.25 7.16
N GLN A 19 -7.41 -5.40 8.05
CA GLN A 19 -7.06 -5.43 9.47
C GLN A 19 -7.49 -6.73 10.14
N ARG A 20 -8.66 -7.27 9.78
CA ARG A 20 -9.11 -8.60 10.24
C ARG A 20 -8.20 -9.71 9.73
N ASN A 21 -7.80 -9.67 8.46
CA ASN A 21 -6.88 -10.66 7.89
C ASN A 21 -5.52 -10.62 8.60
N VAL A 22 -4.99 -9.43 8.90
CA VAL A 22 -3.76 -9.27 9.70
C VAL A 22 -3.94 -9.88 11.09
N ALA A 23 -5.04 -9.60 11.79
CA ALA A 23 -5.30 -10.14 13.12
C ALA A 23 -5.36 -11.67 13.14
N LEU A 24 -6.07 -12.28 12.17
CA LEU A 24 -6.15 -13.74 12.02
C LEU A 24 -4.79 -14.40 11.77
N ASN A 25 -3.88 -13.70 11.10
CA ASN A 25 -2.55 -14.19 10.75
C ASN A 25 -1.43 -13.69 11.68
N SER A 26 -1.76 -13.02 12.78
CA SER A 26 -0.79 -12.45 13.73
C SER A 26 0.20 -13.49 14.30
N HIS A 27 -0.21 -14.75 14.38
CA HIS A 27 0.65 -15.86 14.78
C HIS A 27 1.86 -16.08 13.85
N LEU A 28 1.77 -15.68 12.57
CA LEU A 28 2.86 -15.79 11.60
C LEU A 28 3.95 -14.72 11.82
N THR A 29 3.62 -13.59 12.43
CA THR A 29 4.57 -12.50 12.70
C THR A 29 5.09 -12.51 14.14
N ALA A 30 4.41 -13.22 15.04
CA ALA A 30 4.73 -13.30 16.47
C ALA A 30 6.17 -13.77 16.78
N THR A 31 6.74 -14.65 15.96
CA THR A 31 8.10 -15.20 16.17
C THR A 31 9.21 -14.31 15.61
N GLY A 32 8.90 -13.44 14.65
CA GLY A 32 9.86 -12.60 13.95
C GLY A 32 9.94 -11.15 14.44
N GLY A 33 9.04 -10.75 15.35
CA GLY A 33 8.98 -9.37 15.87
C GLY A 33 8.57 -8.32 14.84
N GLY A 34 8.05 -8.75 13.68
CA GLY A 34 7.56 -7.87 12.64
C GLY A 34 6.16 -7.36 12.94
N VAL A 35 5.88 -6.10 12.58
CA VAL A 35 4.57 -5.47 12.75
C VAL A 35 3.95 -5.22 11.38
N VAL A 36 2.67 -5.56 11.25
CA VAL A 36 1.86 -5.23 10.06
C VAL A 36 0.82 -4.19 10.45
N LYS A 37 0.79 -3.08 9.73
CA LYS A 37 -0.13 -1.97 9.95
C LYS A 37 -1.00 -1.78 8.71
N VAL A 38 -2.28 -1.51 8.92
CA VAL A 38 -3.21 -1.19 7.83
C VAL A 38 -3.44 0.32 7.79
N LYS A 39 -3.26 0.94 6.63
CA LYS A 39 -3.33 2.39 6.44
C LYS A 39 -3.98 2.77 5.12
N GLU A 40 -4.68 3.90 5.07
CA GLU A 40 -5.25 4.41 3.82
C GLU A 40 -4.13 4.95 2.91
N LEU A 41 -4.09 4.52 1.64
CA LEU A 41 -3.29 5.17 0.60
C LEU A 41 -4.12 5.32 -0.65
N ASP A 42 -4.68 6.52 -0.82
CA ASP A 42 -5.43 6.90 -2.02
C ASP A 42 -4.48 7.49 -3.06
N TRP A 43 -4.26 6.76 -4.16
CA TRP A 43 -3.38 7.20 -5.24
C TRP A 43 -3.89 8.46 -5.94
N LEU A 44 -5.19 8.75 -5.85
CA LEU A 44 -5.80 9.95 -6.42
C LEU A 44 -5.61 11.18 -5.51
N LYS A 45 -5.01 11.02 -4.33
CA LYS A 45 -4.69 12.10 -3.39
C LYS A 45 -3.19 12.32 -3.27
N ASP A 46 -2.82 13.59 -3.15
CA ASP A 46 -1.42 14.01 -3.05
C ASP A 46 -0.79 13.77 -1.68
N ASN A 47 -1.58 13.63 -0.63
CA ASN A 47 -1.09 13.53 0.73
C ASN A 47 -1.63 12.28 1.43
N LEU A 48 -0.81 11.74 2.33
CA LEU A 48 -1.25 10.72 3.27
C LEU A 48 -2.29 11.36 4.22
N CYS A 49 -3.41 10.67 4.44
CA CYS A 49 -4.45 11.16 5.34
C CYS A 49 -3.94 11.14 6.79
N THR A 50 -3.87 12.31 7.43
CA THR A 50 -3.44 12.46 8.85
C THR A 50 -4.57 12.91 9.76
N ASP A 51 -5.83 12.88 9.29
CA ASP A 51 -6.97 13.24 10.13
C ASP A 51 -7.15 12.20 11.25
N PRO A 52 -7.00 12.57 12.54
CA PRO A 52 -7.13 11.64 13.65
C PRO A 52 -8.55 11.08 13.81
N LYS A 53 -9.56 11.69 13.15
CA LYS A 53 -10.94 11.20 13.12
C LYS A 53 -11.17 10.20 11.99
N ALA A 54 -10.32 10.20 10.97
CA ALA A 54 -10.44 9.28 9.86
C ALA A 54 -9.88 7.90 10.27
N PRO A 55 -10.62 6.81 10.04
CA PRO A 55 -10.09 5.47 10.30
C PRO A 55 -8.91 5.20 9.38
N PHE A 56 -7.92 4.44 9.86
CA PHE A 56 -6.71 4.08 9.10
C PHE A 56 -5.86 5.25 8.62
N SER A 57 -6.03 6.44 9.21
CA SER A 57 -5.13 7.57 8.98
C SER A 57 -3.72 7.27 9.49
N TRP A 58 -2.77 8.02 8.95
CA TRP A 58 -1.36 7.99 9.31
C TRP A 58 -1.09 8.94 10.46
N SER A 59 -0.27 8.50 11.40
CA SER A 59 0.41 9.39 12.34
C SER A 59 1.70 9.95 11.75
N GLU A 60 2.19 11.07 12.25
CA GLU A 60 3.47 11.64 11.80
C GLU A 60 4.64 10.68 12.06
N GLU A 61 4.60 9.91 13.16
CA GLU A 61 5.59 8.89 13.47
C GLU A 61 5.61 7.77 12.42
N GLU A 62 4.44 7.33 11.94
CA GLU A 62 4.33 6.30 10.90
C GLU A 62 4.77 6.82 9.53
N ILE A 63 4.48 8.09 9.23
CA ILE A 63 4.96 8.73 8.01
C ILE A 63 6.48 8.84 8.02
N ALA A 64 7.07 9.23 9.16
CA ALA A 64 8.51 9.27 9.34
C ALA A 64 9.13 7.86 9.18
N ASP A 65 8.55 6.85 9.84
CA ASP A 65 8.99 5.45 9.72
C ASP A 65 8.92 4.93 8.27
N LEU A 66 7.82 5.22 7.56
CA LEU A 66 7.67 4.90 6.13
C LEU A 66 8.84 5.47 5.31
N TYR A 67 9.12 6.77 5.45
CA TYR A 67 10.18 7.42 4.66
C TYR A 67 11.59 6.99 5.05
N ASP A 68 11.81 6.70 6.34
CA ASP A 68 13.13 6.42 6.87
C ASP A 68 13.57 4.97 6.67
N HIS A 69 12.62 4.04 6.52
CA HIS A 69 12.92 2.61 6.57
C HIS A 69 12.41 1.78 5.38
N THR A 70 11.57 2.32 4.50
CA THR A 70 11.07 1.55 3.34
C THR A 70 12.19 1.22 2.36
N THR A 71 12.33 -0.07 2.05
CA THR A 71 13.31 -0.60 1.08
C THR A 71 12.66 -1.44 -0.01
N VAL A 72 11.40 -1.83 0.17
CA VAL A 72 10.64 -2.62 -0.79
C VAL A 72 9.21 -2.09 -0.88
N LEU A 73 8.72 -1.91 -2.10
CA LEU A 73 7.31 -1.64 -2.40
C LEU A 73 6.76 -2.81 -3.19
N LEU A 74 5.60 -3.32 -2.79
CA LEU A 74 4.92 -4.45 -3.44
C LEU A 74 3.54 -3.99 -3.88
N ALA A 75 3.19 -4.28 -5.14
CA ALA A 75 1.83 -4.09 -5.64
C ALA A 75 1.47 -5.23 -6.58
N ALA A 76 0.33 -5.86 -6.33
CA ALA A 76 -0.11 -7.04 -7.06
C ALA A 76 -1.44 -6.77 -7.76
N GLU A 77 -1.50 -7.02 -9.06
CA GLU A 77 -2.71 -6.86 -9.86
C GLU A 77 -3.30 -5.44 -9.76
N VAL A 78 -2.49 -4.41 -10.00
CA VAL A 78 -2.89 -3.00 -9.81
C VAL A 78 -3.10 -2.21 -11.11
N PHE A 79 -2.87 -2.83 -12.26
CA PHE A 79 -3.03 -2.19 -13.57
C PHE A 79 -4.40 -2.54 -14.17
N TYR A 80 -5.35 -1.62 -14.06
CA TYR A 80 -6.73 -1.81 -14.52
C TYR A 80 -7.12 -0.87 -15.66
N ASP A 81 -6.77 0.41 -15.54
CA ASP A 81 -7.01 1.47 -16.50
C ASP A 81 -5.87 2.51 -16.47
N ASP A 82 -5.88 3.41 -17.45
CA ASP A 82 -4.82 4.42 -17.64
C ASP A 82 -4.77 5.44 -16.50
N ASP A 83 -5.92 5.82 -15.93
CA ASP A 83 -5.99 6.85 -14.88
C ASP A 83 -5.41 6.30 -13.57
N LEU A 84 -5.81 5.09 -13.16
CA LEU A 84 -5.25 4.42 -11.99
C LEU A 84 -3.78 4.07 -12.18
N THR A 85 -3.37 3.70 -13.39
CA THR A 85 -1.95 3.46 -13.71
C THR A 85 -1.13 4.73 -13.52
N ASN A 86 -1.59 5.87 -14.04
CA ASN A 86 -0.93 7.16 -13.85
C ASN A 86 -0.89 7.57 -12.37
N ALA A 87 -2.00 7.40 -11.64
CA ALA A 87 -2.09 7.70 -10.22
C ALA A 87 -1.09 6.88 -9.38
N LEU A 88 -0.95 5.58 -9.69
CA LEU A 88 0.03 4.69 -9.07
C LEU A 88 1.46 5.21 -9.30
N PHE A 89 1.85 5.50 -10.55
CA PHE A 89 3.19 5.99 -10.86
C PHE A 89 3.48 7.36 -10.24
N ASN A 90 2.49 8.26 -10.18
CA ASN A 90 2.62 9.54 -9.49
C ASN A 90 2.83 9.36 -7.99
N THR A 91 2.07 8.44 -7.37
CA THR A 91 2.23 8.10 -5.95
C THR A 91 3.59 7.47 -5.68
N LEU A 92 4.02 6.51 -6.50
CA LEU A 92 5.34 5.90 -6.40
C LEU A 92 6.40 6.98 -6.49
N SER A 93 6.38 7.83 -7.52
CA SER A 93 7.32 8.93 -7.69
C SER A 93 7.39 9.80 -6.42
N ARG A 94 6.24 10.27 -5.91
CA ARG A 94 6.18 11.05 -4.67
C ARG A 94 6.79 10.33 -3.46
N LEU A 95 6.51 9.04 -3.29
CA LEU A 95 7.07 8.25 -2.20
C LEU A 95 8.58 8.10 -2.36
N VAL A 96 9.07 7.62 -3.50
CA VAL A 96 10.49 7.29 -3.70
C VAL A 96 11.37 8.53 -3.56
N HIS A 97 10.91 9.71 -3.98
CA HIS A 97 11.65 10.97 -3.79
C HIS A 97 11.81 11.38 -2.33
N ARG A 98 10.97 10.86 -1.43
CA ARG A 98 11.04 11.11 0.02
C ARG A 98 11.71 10.00 0.81
N LEU A 99 11.87 8.81 0.22
CA LEU A 99 12.54 7.69 0.88
C LEU A 99 14.01 7.99 1.10
N LYS A 100 14.52 7.67 2.29
CA LYS A 100 15.94 7.84 2.64
C LYS A 100 16.82 6.69 2.14
N ASN A 101 16.22 5.55 1.79
CA ASN A 101 16.93 4.36 1.33
C ASN A 101 16.61 4.06 -0.13
N ALA A 102 17.52 3.34 -0.79
CA ALA A 102 17.21 2.70 -2.06
C ALA A 102 16.01 1.76 -1.87
N CYS A 103 15.04 1.88 -2.78
CA CYS A 103 13.79 1.13 -2.73
C CYS A 103 13.61 0.30 -4.00
N THR A 104 13.27 -0.98 -3.85
CA THR A 104 12.89 -1.86 -4.95
C THR A 104 11.38 -1.94 -5.04
N ALA A 105 10.81 -1.49 -6.15
CA ALA A 105 9.39 -1.69 -6.44
C ALA A 105 9.19 -2.97 -7.26
N ILE A 106 8.32 -3.87 -6.79
CA ILE A 106 7.99 -5.13 -7.44
C ILE A 106 6.50 -5.12 -7.76
N PHE A 107 6.18 -5.29 -9.04
CA PHE A 107 4.81 -5.37 -9.54
C PHE A 107 4.52 -6.79 -10.03
N SER A 108 3.40 -7.38 -9.61
CA SER A 108 2.84 -8.56 -10.26
C SER A 108 1.67 -8.18 -11.15
N VAL A 109 1.61 -8.76 -12.34
CA VAL A 109 0.60 -8.44 -13.36
C VAL A 109 0.08 -9.72 -14.02
N GLU A 110 -1.23 -9.90 -14.03
CA GLU A 110 -1.93 -10.91 -14.80
C GLU A 110 -2.29 -10.37 -16.19
N LYS A 111 -1.93 -11.10 -17.24
CA LYS A 111 -2.31 -10.73 -18.60
C LYS A 111 -3.77 -11.11 -18.86
N ARG A 112 -4.68 -10.12 -18.87
CA ARG A 112 -6.09 -10.30 -19.22
C ARG A 112 -6.36 -10.00 -20.70
N PHE A 113 -6.89 -10.98 -21.43
CA PHE A 113 -7.35 -10.79 -22.81
C PHE A 113 -8.85 -10.58 -22.84
N ASN A 114 -9.29 -9.40 -23.27
CA ASN A 114 -10.70 -9.12 -23.50
C ASN A 114 -11.07 -9.53 -24.93
N PHE A 115 -11.92 -10.54 -25.07
CA PHE A 115 -12.51 -10.93 -26.34
C PHE A 115 -13.90 -10.32 -26.45
N THR A 116 -14.15 -9.54 -27.50
CA THR A 116 -15.49 -9.07 -27.84
C THR A 116 -15.96 -9.82 -29.08
N LEU A 117 -17.09 -10.51 -28.99
CA LEU A 117 -17.77 -11.05 -30.16
C LEU A 117 -18.27 -9.88 -31.00
N ARG A 118 -17.77 -9.73 -32.23
CA ARG A 118 -18.36 -8.83 -33.22
C ARG A 118 -19.54 -9.56 -33.85
N HIS A 119 -20.73 -8.96 -33.79
CA HIS A 119 -21.90 -9.38 -34.57
C HIS A 119 -21.83 -8.79 -35.99
#